data_AF-A0A7M3LSD7-F1
#
_entry.id   AF-A0A7M3LSD7-F1
#
_cell.length_a   1.000
_cell.length_b   1.000
_cell.length_c   1.000
_cell.angle_alpha   90.00
_cell.angle_beta   90.00
_cell.angle_gamma   90.00
#
_symmetry.space_group_name_H-M   'P 1'
#
loop_
_entity.id
_entity.type
_entity.pdbx_description
1 polymer ?
#
loop_
_entity_poly.entity_id
_entity_poly.type
_entity_poly.pdbx_seq_one_letter_code
_entity_poly.pdbx_strand_id
1 'polypeptide(L)'
;MLAALTQLDEARAALDTLERDLTRAARARGASWEAVAHALGLASRSSAESRFVRLERAAATYRGDRHPELHRAERARDRIGAAWCRTNEARLRAAVWSLVCLNDEWEQLARTAPAEQLQTWHRELEGPALAERLRGLQLILDAYGLDLPGGAVAAARDEVLQLLDELRDARHGG
;
A
#
# COMPACT_ATOMS: atom_id res chain seq x y z
N MET A 1 9.30 -28.81 6.80
CA MET A 1 8.22 -28.54 7.78
C MET A 1 8.61 -27.47 8.80
N LEU A 2 9.77 -27.56 9.48
CA LEU A 2 10.21 -26.50 10.41
C LEU A 2 10.38 -25.10 9.77
N ALA A 3 10.91 -25.00 8.55
CA ALA A 3 11.03 -23.71 7.85
C ALA A 3 9.69 -22.99 7.64
N ALA A 4 8.59 -23.73 7.44
CA ALA A 4 7.26 -23.14 7.32
C ALA A 4 6.74 -22.59 8.66
N LEU A 5 7.18 -23.16 9.79
CA LEU A 5 6.85 -22.63 11.11
C LEU A 5 7.61 -21.33 11.40
N THR A 6 8.86 -21.21 10.94
CA THR A 6 9.61 -19.95 11.00
C THR A 6 8.93 -18.86 10.19
N GLN A 7 8.54 -19.15 8.93
CA GLN A 7 7.81 -18.21 8.08
C GLN A 7 6.45 -17.80 8.67
N LEU A 8 5.78 -18.69 9.40
CA LEU A 8 4.54 -18.36 10.08
C LEU A 8 4.76 -17.45 11.29
N ASP A 9 5.80 -17.67 12.09
CA ASP A 9 6.15 -16.82 13.23
C ASP A 9 6.51 -15.40 12.77
N GLU A 10 7.27 -15.33 11.67
CA GLU A 10 7.62 -14.13 10.95
C GLU A 10 6.40 -13.32 10.46
N ALA A 11 5.46 -14.00 9.77
CA ALA A 11 4.23 -13.37 9.31
C ALA A 11 3.38 -12.86 10.50
N ARG A 12 3.37 -13.60 11.61
CA ARG A 12 2.67 -13.20 12.83
C ARG A 12 3.31 -11.98 13.48
N ALA A 13 4.64 -11.88 13.49
CA ALA A 13 5.35 -10.70 14.00
C ALA A 13 5.09 -9.43 13.15
N ALA A 14 5.01 -9.58 11.83
CA ALA A 14 4.64 -8.49 10.93
C ALA A 14 3.20 -8.01 11.18
N LEU A 15 2.26 -8.95 11.32
CA LEU A 15 0.86 -8.63 11.65
C LEU A 15 0.72 -7.96 13.02
N ASP A 16 1.42 -8.45 14.04
CA ASP A 16 1.42 -7.86 15.38
C ASP A 16 1.96 -6.41 15.38
N THR A 17 2.95 -6.12 14.51
CA THR A 17 3.49 -4.77 14.31
C THR A 17 2.48 -3.85 13.65
N LEU A 18 1.87 -4.30 12.55
CA LEU A 18 0.82 -3.56 11.85
C LEU A 18 -0.38 -3.26 12.77
N GLU A 19 -0.86 -4.26 13.51
CA GLU A 19 -1.99 -4.10 14.42
C GLU A 19 -1.68 -3.06 15.50
N ARG A 20 -0.49 -3.10 16.09
CA ARG A 20 -0.06 -2.11 17.09
C ARG A 20 -0.09 -0.70 16.52
N ASP A 21 0.51 -0.49 15.36
CA ASP A 21 0.67 0.84 14.77
C ASP A 21 -0.68 1.41 14.31
N LEU A 22 -1.55 0.58 13.73
CA LEU A 22 -2.94 0.94 13.40
C LEU A 22 -3.76 1.26 14.66
N THR A 23 -3.64 0.45 15.70
CA THR A 23 -4.33 0.69 16.98
C THR A 23 -3.86 2.00 17.60
N ARG A 24 -2.56 2.28 17.59
CA ARG A 24 -1.98 3.54 18.07
C ARG A 24 -2.52 4.73 17.28
N ALA A 25 -2.57 4.64 15.95
CA ALA A 25 -3.11 5.69 15.08
C ALA A 25 -4.62 5.92 15.34
N ALA A 26 -5.40 4.86 15.48
CA ALA A 26 -6.83 4.96 15.80
C ALA A 26 -7.06 5.60 17.17
N ARG A 27 -6.29 5.20 18.19
CA ARG A 27 -6.35 5.79 19.55
C ARG A 27 -5.94 7.25 19.56
N ALA A 28 -4.92 7.64 18.79
CA ALA A 28 -4.51 9.04 18.62
C ALA A 28 -5.60 9.91 17.97
N ARG A 29 -6.46 9.31 17.14
CA ARG A 29 -7.64 9.96 16.52
C ARG A 29 -8.89 9.89 17.40
N GLY A 30 -8.78 9.41 18.64
CA GLY A 30 -9.88 9.38 19.61
C GLY A 30 -10.76 8.13 19.58
N ALA A 31 -10.44 7.11 18.79
CA ALA A 31 -11.23 5.87 18.77
C ALA A 31 -11.25 5.22 20.16
N SER A 32 -12.42 4.78 20.65
CA SER A 32 -12.52 4.10 21.96
C SER A 32 -11.95 2.69 21.90
N TRP A 33 -11.54 2.13 23.05
CA TRP A 33 -11.11 0.72 23.12
C TRP A 33 -12.21 -0.28 22.74
N GLU A 34 -13.48 0.13 22.85
CA GLU A 34 -14.62 -0.67 22.42
C GLU A 34 -14.74 -0.69 20.89
N ALA A 35 -14.53 0.46 20.23
CA ALA A 35 -14.46 0.54 18.78
C ALA A 35 -13.28 -0.28 18.23
N VAL A 36 -12.13 -0.26 18.92
CA VAL A 36 -10.98 -1.12 18.58
C VAL A 36 -11.32 -2.59 18.76
N ALA A 37 -11.97 -2.97 19.86
CA ALA A 37 -12.40 -4.35 20.09
C ALA A 37 -13.33 -4.85 18.99
N HIS A 38 -14.32 -4.05 18.61
CA HIS A 38 -15.24 -4.34 17.52
C HIS A 38 -14.49 -4.51 16.18
N ALA A 39 -13.59 -3.58 15.84
CA ALA A 39 -12.81 -3.65 14.59
C ALA A 39 -11.88 -4.87 14.52
N LEU A 40 -11.38 -5.36 15.66
CA LEU A 40 -10.49 -6.51 15.75
C LEU A 40 -11.23 -7.84 16.03
N GLY A 41 -12.56 -7.83 16.12
CA GLY A 41 -13.35 -9.02 16.46
C GLY A 41 -13.10 -9.56 17.87
N LEU A 42 -12.67 -8.70 18.80
CA LEU A 42 -12.39 -9.06 20.19
C LEU A 42 -13.66 -8.96 21.03
N ALA A 43 -13.82 -9.92 21.96
CA ALA A 43 -15.03 -10.04 22.78
C ALA A 43 -15.29 -8.85 23.71
N SER A 44 -14.28 -8.05 24.03
CA SER A 44 -14.44 -6.94 24.97
C SER A 44 -13.42 -5.82 24.77
N ARG A 45 -13.77 -4.64 25.30
CA ARG A 45 -12.86 -3.50 25.47
C ARG A 45 -11.56 -3.89 26.17
N SER A 46 -11.67 -4.66 27.27
CA SER A 46 -10.51 -5.10 28.07
C SER A 46 -9.57 -6.03 27.28
N SER A 47 -10.14 -6.87 26.42
CA SER A 47 -9.37 -7.73 25.50
C SER A 47 -8.53 -6.91 24.52
N ALA A 48 -9.09 -5.82 23.98
CA ALA A 48 -8.37 -4.91 23.08
C ALA A 48 -7.26 -4.15 23.81
N GLU A 49 -7.56 -3.58 24.98
CA GLU A 49 -6.58 -2.84 25.78
C GLU A 49 -5.41 -3.73 26.22
N SER A 50 -5.70 -4.92 26.74
CA SER A 50 -4.68 -5.90 27.14
C SER A 50 -3.83 -6.37 25.95
N ARG A 51 -4.44 -6.62 24.78
CA ARG A 51 -3.72 -6.96 23.55
C ARG A 51 -2.79 -5.83 23.12
N PHE A 52 -3.26 -4.60 23.09
CA PHE A 52 -2.42 -3.45 22.75
C PHE A 52 -1.25 -3.26 23.72
N VAL A 53 -1.48 -3.34 25.04
CA VAL A 53 -0.41 -3.25 26.04
C VAL A 53 0.63 -4.36 25.84
N ARG A 54 0.20 -5.58 25.49
CA ARG A 54 1.11 -6.68 25.17
C ARG A 54 1.94 -6.37 23.92
N LEU A 55 1.33 -5.83 22.87
CA LEU A 55 2.02 -5.44 21.65
C LEU A 55 3.02 -4.30 21.87
N GLU A 56 2.67 -3.30 22.68
CA GLU A 56 3.58 -2.20 23.08
C GLU A 56 4.76 -2.72 23.93
N ARG A 57 4.51 -3.63 24.86
CA ARG A 57 5.57 -4.26 25.66
C ARG A 57 6.48 -5.13 24.80
N ALA A 58 5.89 -5.93 23.90
CA ALA A 58 6.63 -6.69 22.92
C ALA A 58 7.51 -5.76 22.08
N ALA A 59 6.98 -4.64 21.57
CA ALA A 59 7.75 -3.64 20.83
C ALA A 59 8.94 -3.08 21.63
N ALA A 60 8.71 -2.75 22.90
CA ALA A 60 9.71 -2.17 23.78
C ALA A 60 10.83 -3.16 24.14
N THR A 61 10.52 -4.45 24.27
CA THR A 61 11.50 -5.51 24.46
C THR A 61 12.14 -5.98 23.14
N TYR A 62 11.48 -5.75 22.00
CA TYR A 62 11.87 -6.16 20.64
C TYR A 62 12.94 -5.27 20.00
N ARG A 63 13.78 -4.55 20.75
CA ARG A 63 15.01 -3.96 20.19
C ARG A 63 15.97 -5.09 19.75
N GLY A 64 15.78 -5.62 18.53
CA GLY A 64 16.84 -6.12 17.67
C GLY A 64 16.80 -7.57 17.20
N ASP A 65 16.12 -8.50 17.88
CA ASP A 65 16.69 -9.86 17.94
C ASP A 65 15.78 -11.05 17.61
N ARG A 66 14.74 -10.89 16.79
CA ARG A 66 14.05 -12.09 16.25
C ARG A 66 14.08 -12.28 14.75
N HIS A 67 13.94 -11.26 13.90
CA HIS A 67 14.03 -11.47 12.44
C HIS A 67 14.69 -10.32 11.67
N PRO A 68 15.95 -9.96 11.99
CA PRO A 68 16.64 -8.86 11.32
C PRO A 68 16.84 -9.13 9.81
N GLU A 69 16.88 -10.38 9.38
CA GLU A 69 16.91 -10.81 7.97
C GLU A 69 15.64 -10.43 7.20
N LEU A 70 14.45 -10.51 7.78
CA LEU A 70 13.22 -10.10 7.11
C LEU A 70 13.12 -8.60 6.94
N HIS A 71 13.44 -7.84 7.97
CA HIS A 71 13.49 -6.39 7.84
C HIS A 71 14.60 -5.96 6.87
N ARG A 72 15.70 -6.71 6.77
CA ARG A 72 16.71 -6.48 5.73
C ARG A 72 16.18 -6.83 4.34
N ALA A 73 15.44 -7.93 4.19
CA ALA A 73 14.85 -8.36 2.93
C ALA A 73 13.77 -7.36 2.47
N GLU A 74 12.88 -6.93 3.35
CA GLU A 74 11.86 -5.91 3.08
C GLU A 74 12.50 -4.58 2.70
N ARG A 75 13.48 -4.08 3.47
CA ARG A 75 14.24 -2.88 3.07
C ARG A 75 15.00 -3.06 1.76
N ALA A 76 15.47 -4.27 1.47
CA ALA A 76 16.11 -4.56 0.18
C ALA A 76 15.08 -4.48 -0.96
N ARG A 77 13.89 -5.06 -0.81
CA ARG A 77 12.78 -4.95 -1.78
C ARG A 77 12.33 -3.49 -1.95
N ASP A 78 12.25 -2.72 -0.88
CA ASP A 78 11.93 -1.29 -0.95
C ASP A 78 12.99 -0.49 -1.70
N ARG A 79 14.27 -0.78 -1.46
CA ARG A 79 15.36 -0.15 -2.22
C ARG A 79 15.31 -0.53 -3.71
N ILE A 80 15.03 -1.79 -4.02
CA ILE A 80 14.90 -2.26 -5.41
C ILE A 80 13.72 -1.57 -6.08
N GLY A 81 12.54 -1.55 -5.43
CA GLY A 81 11.36 -0.86 -5.95
C GLY A 81 11.61 0.64 -6.15
N ALA A 82 12.22 1.33 -5.19
CA ALA A 82 12.55 2.74 -5.32
C ALA A 82 13.57 3.01 -6.44
N ALA A 83 14.53 2.10 -6.66
CA ALA A 83 15.46 2.19 -7.78
C ALA A 83 14.74 2.00 -9.12
N TRP A 84 13.87 0.99 -9.23
CA TRP A 84 13.05 0.79 -10.42
C TRP A 84 12.19 2.01 -10.74
N CYS A 85 11.55 2.62 -9.72
CA CYS A 85 10.72 3.82 -9.92
C CYS A 85 11.54 5.01 -10.45
N ARG A 86 12.77 5.19 -9.97
CA ARG A 86 13.67 6.25 -10.48
C ARG A 86 14.09 5.98 -11.92
N THR A 87 14.40 4.73 -12.26
CA THR A 87 14.75 4.34 -13.64
C THR A 87 13.56 4.51 -14.61
N ASN A 88 12.34 4.25 -14.15
CA ASN A 88 11.13 4.30 -14.97
C ASN A 88 10.31 5.60 -14.78
N GLU A 89 10.90 6.63 -14.19
CA GLU A 89 10.18 7.85 -13.80
C GLU A 89 9.48 8.53 -14.98
N ALA A 90 10.12 8.60 -16.15
CA ALA A 90 9.53 9.16 -17.35
C ALA A 90 8.26 8.40 -17.79
N ARG A 91 8.25 7.07 -17.68
CA ARG A 91 7.08 6.23 -18.00
C ARG A 91 5.96 6.44 -17.00
N LEU A 92 6.28 6.46 -15.70
CA LEU A 92 5.32 6.75 -14.63
C LEU A 92 4.66 8.13 -14.83
N ARG A 93 5.45 9.16 -15.16
CA ARG A 93 4.94 10.51 -15.42
C ARG A 93 4.07 10.57 -16.68
N ALA A 94 4.49 9.91 -17.76
CA ALA A 94 3.71 9.83 -18.99
C ALA A 94 2.36 9.13 -18.77
N ALA A 95 2.34 8.04 -17.99
CA ALA A 95 1.11 7.34 -17.63
C ALA A 95 0.15 8.24 -16.85
N VAL A 96 0.65 8.99 -15.86
CA VAL A 96 -0.17 9.96 -15.10
C VAL A 96 -0.68 11.08 -16.00
N TRP A 97 0.13 11.57 -16.93
CA TRP A 97 -0.30 12.59 -17.89
C TRP A 97 -1.40 12.06 -18.83
N SER A 98 -1.31 10.82 -19.27
CA SER A 98 -2.38 10.17 -20.05
C SER A 98 -3.70 10.16 -19.27
N LEU A 99 -3.65 9.81 -17.97
CA LEU A 99 -4.81 9.88 -17.08
C LEU A 99 -5.36 11.31 -16.91
N VAL A 100 -4.50 12.34 -16.90
CA VAL A 100 -4.93 13.75 -16.89
C VAL A 100 -5.71 14.07 -18.16
N CYS A 101 -5.16 13.74 -19.33
CA CYS A 101 -5.77 14.06 -20.62
C CYS A 101 -7.11 13.37 -20.86
N LEU A 102 -7.26 12.14 -20.34
CA LEU A 102 -8.43 11.30 -20.57
C LEU A 102 -9.43 11.34 -19.40
N ASN A 103 -9.22 12.22 -18.42
CA ASN A 103 -10.03 12.25 -17.21
C ASN A 103 -11.49 12.61 -17.48
N ASP A 104 -11.72 13.57 -18.38
CA ASP A 104 -13.07 14.00 -18.77
C ASP A 104 -13.85 12.90 -19.52
N GLU A 105 -13.14 11.94 -20.10
CA GLU A 105 -13.71 10.78 -20.81
C GLU A 105 -13.95 9.58 -19.88
N TRP A 106 -13.50 9.65 -18.61
CA TRP A 106 -13.57 8.56 -17.65
C TRP A 106 -14.20 9.02 -16.33
N GLU A 107 -15.53 9.00 -16.26
CA GLU A 107 -16.30 9.50 -15.10
C GLU A 107 -15.86 8.87 -13.76
N GLN A 108 -15.58 7.56 -13.74
CA GLN A 108 -15.13 6.89 -12.52
C GLN A 108 -13.77 7.41 -12.04
N LEU A 109 -12.82 7.65 -12.95
CA LEU A 109 -11.54 8.26 -12.63
C LEU A 109 -11.73 9.69 -12.13
N ALA A 110 -12.56 10.50 -12.81
CA ALA A 110 -12.81 11.89 -12.45
C ALA A 110 -13.36 12.05 -11.02
N ARG A 111 -14.21 11.11 -10.59
CA ARG A 111 -14.74 11.10 -9.20
C ARG A 111 -13.69 10.70 -8.15
N THR A 112 -12.74 9.83 -8.50
CA THR A 112 -11.75 9.30 -7.55
C THR A 112 -10.46 10.11 -7.50
N ALA A 113 -10.01 10.61 -8.65
CA ALA A 113 -8.82 11.42 -8.82
C ALA A 113 -9.08 12.50 -9.89
N PRO A 114 -9.61 13.68 -9.50
CA PRO A 114 -9.87 14.78 -10.42
C PRO A 114 -8.61 15.23 -11.17
N ALA A 115 -8.78 15.84 -12.35
CA ALA A 115 -7.66 16.19 -13.23
C ALA A 115 -6.64 17.10 -12.52
N GLU A 116 -7.10 18.04 -11.69
CA GLU A 116 -6.24 18.92 -10.89
C GLU A 116 -5.35 18.14 -9.91
N GLN A 117 -5.89 17.08 -9.29
CA GLN A 117 -5.14 16.22 -8.38
C GLN A 117 -4.09 15.40 -9.13
N LEU A 118 -4.44 14.83 -10.28
CA LEU A 118 -3.50 14.10 -11.14
C LEU A 118 -2.40 15.02 -11.70
N GLN A 119 -2.74 16.26 -12.08
CA GLN A 119 -1.77 17.28 -12.49
C GLN A 119 -0.81 17.65 -11.35
N THR A 120 -1.33 17.73 -10.12
CA THR A 120 -0.52 17.98 -8.93
C THR A 120 0.46 16.83 -8.69
N TRP A 121 -0.01 15.59 -8.77
CA TRP A 121 0.87 14.41 -8.68
C TRP A 121 1.95 14.41 -9.75
N HIS A 122 1.58 14.68 -11.00
CA HIS A 122 2.52 14.80 -12.10
C HIS A 122 3.55 15.91 -11.83
N ARG A 123 3.17 17.06 -11.29
CA ARG A 123 4.11 18.17 -11.09
C ARG A 123 5.05 17.96 -9.89
N GLU A 124 4.54 17.39 -8.80
CA GLU A 124 5.18 17.48 -7.49
C GLU A 124 5.77 16.17 -6.98
N LEU A 125 5.35 15.01 -7.51
CA LEU A 125 5.79 13.71 -7.00
C LEU A 125 6.88 13.09 -7.88
N GLU A 126 7.89 12.54 -7.22
CA GLU A 126 8.95 11.74 -7.82
C GLU A 126 8.55 10.27 -7.91
N GLY A 127 9.26 9.49 -8.73
CA GLY A 127 8.92 8.11 -9.10
C GLY A 127 8.30 7.24 -7.98
N PRO A 128 8.96 7.05 -6.82
CA PRO A 128 8.41 6.22 -5.74
C PRO A 128 7.09 6.75 -5.17
N ALA A 129 6.99 8.05 -4.93
CA ALA A 129 5.77 8.67 -4.38
C ALA A 129 4.65 8.68 -5.42
N LEU A 130 4.98 8.88 -6.70
CA LEU A 130 4.04 8.84 -7.81
C LEU A 130 3.47 7.43 -8.01
N ALA A 131 4.33 6.40 -7.98
CA ALA A 131 3.92 5.01 -8.06
C ALA A 131 3.00 4.59 -6.90
N GLU A 132 3.24 5.10 -5.69
CA GLU A 132 2.37 4.83 -4.54
C GLU A 132 0.98 5.46 -4.74
N ARG A 133 0.90 6.68 -5.29
CA ARG A 133 -0.39 7.29 -5.63
C ARG A 133 -1.14 6.53 -6.71
N LEU A 134 -0.45 6.07 -7.76
CA LEU A 134 -1.03 5.22 -8.80
C LEU A 134 -1.54 3.89 -8.24
N ARG A 135 -0.79 3.27 -7.31
CA ARG A 135 -1.22 2.05 -6.62
C ARG A 135 -2.52 2.25 -5.84
N GLY A 136 -2.68 3.43 -5.22
CA GLY A 136 -3.93 3.81 -4.55
C GLY A 136 -5.16 3.83 -5.47
N LEU A 137 -4.96 3.88 -6.80
CA LEU A 137 -6.03 3.80 -7.80
C LEU A 137 -6.34 2.37 -8.25
N GLN A 138 -5.62 1.34 -7.79
CA GLN A 138 -5.80 -0.04 -8.27
C GLN A 138 -7.25 -0.51 -8.22
N LEU A 139 -8.00 -0.19 -7.16
CA LEU A 139 -9.40 -0.60 -7.04
C LEU A 139 -10.31 -0.07 -8.16
N ILE A 140 -10.00 1.10 -8.74
CA ILE A 140 -10.76 1.64 -9.88
C ILE A 140 -10.19 1.18 -11.22
N LEU A 141 -8.89 0.89 -11.28
CA LEU A 141 -8.22 0.38 -12.48
C LEU A 141 -8.58 -1.10 -12.73
N ASP A 142 -8.71 -1.89 -11.66
CA ASP A 142 -9.07 -3.31 -11.67
C ASP A 142 -10.59 -3.54 -11.74
N ALA A 143 -11.40 -2.49 -11.65
CA ALA A 143 -12.85 -2.62 -11.71
C ALA A 143 -13.29 -3.10 -13.10
N TYR A 144 -13.84 -4.31 -13.17
CA TYR A 144 -14.41 -4.89 -14.39
C TYR A 144 -15.93 -4.68 -14.46
N GLY A 145 -16.43 -4.17 -15.58
CA GLY A 145 -17.87 -3.97 -15.82
C GLY A 145 -18.21 -3.40 -17.21
N LEU A 146 -19.51 -3.29 -17.51
CA LEU A 146 -20.07 -2.73 -18.76
C LEU A 146 -19.74 -1.23 -18.99
N ASP A 147 -19.20 -0.56 -17.97
CA ASP A 147 -18.79 0.86 -17.98
C ASP A 147 -17.28 1.05 -18.23
N LEU A 148 -16.54 0.00 -18.61
CA LEU A 148 -15.13 0.15 -18.94
C LEU A 148 -14.95 0.98 -20.22
N PRO A 149 -14.23 2.10 -20.16
CA PRO A 149 -14.05 2.96 -21.31
C PRO A 149 -13.14 2.25 -22.32
N GLY A 150 -13.58 2.18 -23.57
CA GLY A 150 -12.82 1.60 -24.67
C GLY A 150 -11.75 2.55 -25.22
N GLY A 151 -11.03 2.11 -26.26
CA GLY A 151 -10.12 2.97 -27.01
C GLY A 151 -8.95 3.50 -26.17
N ALA A 152 -8.70 4.81 -26.23
CA ALA A 152 -7.54 5.44 -25.60
C ALA A 152 -7.53 5.31 -24.07
N VAL A 153 -8.71 5.32 -23.44
CA VAL A 153 -8.82 5.20 -21.98
C VAL A 153 -8.47 3.79 -21.49
N ALA A 154 -8.91 2.74 -22.21
CA ALA A 154 -8.48 1.37 -21.93
C ALA A 154 -6.96 1.23 -22.03
N ALA A 155 -6.36 1.78 -23.10
CA ALA A 155 -4.91 1.74 -23.28
C ALA A 155 -4.15 2.47 -22.16
N ALA A 156 -4.64 3.64 -21.72
CA ALA A 156 -4.04 4.40 -20.62
C ALA A 156 -4.13 3.65 -19.28
N ARG A 157 -5.27 3.01 -18.99
CA ARG A 157 -5.44 2.14 -17.82
C ARG A 157 -4.47 0.96 -17.86
N ASP A 158 -4.41 0.27 -19.00
CA ASP A 158 -3.59 -0.94 -19.15
C ASP A 158 -2.09 -0.62 -19.02
N GLU A 159 -1.62 0.52 -19.52
CA GLU A 159 -0.24 0.99 -19.30
C GLU A 159 0.05 1.22 -17.81
N VAL A 160 -0.88 1.81 -17.06
CA VAL A 160 -0.70 2.02 -15.61
C VAL A 160 -0.65 0.68 -14.86
N LEU A 161 -1.54 -0.25 -15.19
CA LEU A 161 -1.56 -1.59 -14.59
C LEU A 161 -0.26 -2.35 -14.91
N GLN A 162 0.19 -2.29 -16.16
CA GLN A 162 1.45 -2.90 -16.57
C GLN A 162 2.64 -2.33 -15.78
N LEU A 163 2.73 -1.00 -15.62
CA LEU A 163 3.79 -0.37 -14.82
C LEU A 163 3.76 -0.79 -13.35
N LEU A 164 2.57 -0.97 -12.76
CA LEU A 164 2.41 -1.43 -11.39
C LEU A 164 2.79 -2.91 -11.23
N ASP A 165 2.52 -3.73 -12.24
CA ASP A 165 2.93 -5.13 -12.29
C ASP A 165 4.46 -5.25 -12.47
N GLU A 166 5.06 -4.50 -13.39
CA GLU A 166 6.52 -4.43 -13.55
C GLU A 166 7.22 -3.99 -12.26
N LEU A 167 6.64 -3.02 -11.53
CA LEU A 167 7.15 -2.61 -10.22
C LEU A 167 7.00 -3.72 -9.17
N ARG A 168 5.88 -4.45 -9.17
CA ARG A 168 5.68 -5.60 -8.27
C ARG A 168 6.73 -6.67 -8.57
N ASP A 169 6.92 -7.00 -9.84
CA ASP A 169 7.90 -7.99 -10.27
C ASP A 169 9.32 -7.54 -9.95
N ALA A 170 9.67 -6.26 -10.13
CA ALA A 170 10.99 -5.77 -9.70
C ALA A 170 11.20 -5.91 -8.18
N ARG A 171 10.16 -5.71 -7.37
CA ARG A 171 10.25 -5.83 -5.90
C ARG A 171 10.33 -7.27 -5.41
N HIS A 172 9.81 -8.23 -6.16
CA HIS A 172 9.63 -9.61 -5.72
C HIS A 172 10.40 -10.64 -6.55
N GLY A 173 10.82 -10.28 -7.76
CA GLY A 173 11.63 -11.05 -8.69
C GLY A 173 13.11 -10.70 -8.54
N GLY A 174 13.84 -11.63 -7.95
CA GLY A 174 15.29 -11.66 -7.85
C GLY A 174 15.76 -13.10 -7.71
#